data_AF-A0A4Q1IP25-F1
#
_entry.id   AF-A0A4Q1IP25-F1
#
_cell.length_a   1.000
_cell.length_b   1.000
_cell.length_c   1.000
_cell.angle_alpha   90.00
_cell.angle_beta   90.00
_cell.angle_gamma   90.00
#
_symmetry.space_group_name_H-M   'P 1'
#
loop_
_entity.id
_entity.type
_entity.pdbx_description
1 polymer ?
#
loop_
_entity_poly.entity_id
_entity_poly.type
_entity_poly.pdbx_seq_one_letter_code
_entity_poly.pdbx_strand_id
1 'polypeptide(L)'
;MYKSLLIIFVLLISVSACKEEKTKETQTNKEVSKKVMHYICNNNCENSGGNEAGNCPVCKNPYTHNVAYHSDDLLKSGPLKVQSNATQPINNKPQQNATPAQNSAGIYHYTCSNGCYGGSGTVTNCTTCGNPLEHNQAYHN
;
A
#
# COMPACT_ATOMS: atom_id res chain seq x y z
N MET A 1 4.51 50.89 -65.33
CA MET A 1 3.40 50.02 -64.91
C MET A 1 3.94 48.63 -64.67
N TYR A 2 3.76 48.11 -63.45
CA TYR A 2 4.03 46.75 -62.95
C TYR A 2 5.31 46.01 -63.37
N LYS A 3 6.36 46.14 -62.55
CA LYS A 3 7.06 44.97 -61.94
C LYS A 3 8.23 45.35 -61.02
N SER A 4 8.17 46.51 -60.36
CA SER A 4 8.89 46.76 -59.09
C SER A 4 8.34 45.92 -57.92
N LEU A 5 7.81 44.72 -58.20
CA LEU A 5 7.09 43.85 -57.27
C LEU A 5 7.78 42.48 -57.14
N LEU A 6 9.11 42.44 -57.26
CA LEU A 6 9.90 41.21 -57.12
C LEU A 6 11.08 41.32 -56.15
N ILE A 7 11.26 42.46 -55.47
CA ILE A 7 12.35 42.67 -54.49
C ILE A 7 11.80 42.82 -53.04
N ILE A 8 10.53 42.46 -52.81
CA ILE A 8 9.92 42.47 -51.46
C ILE A 8 9.34 41.09 -51.13
N PHE A 9 10.09 40.01 -51.43
CA PHE A 9 9.73 38.66 -51.00
C PHE A 9 10.91 37.91 -50.35
N VAL A 10 11.92 38.65 -49.89
CA VAL A 10 13.15 38.09 -49.27
C VAL A 10 13.31 38.57 -47.81
N LEU A 11 12.30 39.21 -47.22
CA LEU A 11 12.39 39.80 -45.87
C LEU A 11 11.19 39.46 -44.98
N LEU A 12 10.66 38.24 -45.09
CA LEU A 12 9.67 37.67 -44.16
C LEU A 12 10.05 36.23 -43.75
N ILE A 13 11.33 35.94 -43.60
CA ILE A 13 11.74 34.85 -42.70
C ILE A 13 11.69 35.43 -41.31
N SER A 14 10.48 35.45 -40.77
CA SER A 14 10.22 35.68 -39.36
C SER A 14 11.12 34.74 -38.57
N VAL A 15 12.14 35.33 -37.94
CA VAL A 15 12.77 34.75 -36.77
C VAL A 15 11.67 34.50 -35.76
N SER A 16 11.10 33.30 -35.79
CA SER A 16 10.42 32.71 -34.66
C SER A 16 11.46 32.57 -33.57
N ALA A 17 11.67 33.65 -32.84
CA ALA A 17 12.25 33.62 -31.53
C ALA A 17 11.44 32.58 -30.74
N CYS A 18 12.01 31.40 -30.53
CA CYS A 18 11.64 30.53 -29.43
C CYS A 18 12.01 31.30 -28.16
N LYS A 19 11.21 32.30 -27.83
CA LYS A 19 11.15 32.82 -26.48
C LYS A 19 10.44 31.71 -25.71
N GLU A 20 11.22 30.98 -24.93
CA GLU A 20 10.72 30.11 -23.87
C GLU A 20 10.05 31.03 -22.83
N GLU A 21 8.88 31.54 -23.18
CA GLU A 21 7.97 32.07 -22.20
C GLU A 21 7.37 30.82 -21.55
N LYS A 22 7.85 30.51 -20.35
CA LYS A 22 7.19 29.58 -19.42
C LYS A 22 5.81 30.16 -19.12
N THR A 23 4.89 30.01 -20.05
CA THR A 23 3.47 30.11 -19.80
C THR A 23 3.18 29.04 -18.77
N LYS A 24 2.91 29.47 -17.54
CA LYS A 24 2.33 28.65 -16.48
C LYS A 24 0.91 28.26 -16.88
N GLU A 25 0.77 27.38 -17.86
CA GLU A 25 -0.35 26.45 -17.89
C GLU A 25 0.04 25.24 -17.07
N THR A 26 -0.21 25.34 -15.76
CA THR A 26 -0.20 24.21 -14.86
C THR A 26 -1.53 23.49 -15.02
N GLN A 27 -1.64 22.61 -16.00
CA GLN A 27 -2.56 21.47 -15.89
C GLN A 27 -1.87 20.17 -16.29
N THR A 28 -1.45 19.48 -15.22
CA THR A 28 -1.77 18.07 -14.98
C THR A 28 -1.21 17.05 -15.96
N ASN A 29 0.13 16.97 -16.05
CA ASN A 29 0.72 15.66 -15.80
C ASN A 29 1.03 15.59 -14.30
N LYS A 30 -0.06 15.51 -13.52
CA LYS A 30 0.07 14.86 -12.23
C LYS A 30 0.29 13.43 -12.66
N GLU A 31 1.55 13.03 -12.78
CA GLU A 31 1.93 11.72 -12.32
C GLU A 31 1.39 11.74 -10.90
N VAL A 32 0.13 11.34 -10.76
CA VAL A 32 -0.41 10.95 -9.50
C VAL A 32 0.52 9.80 -9.23
N SER A 33 1.57 10.05 -8.45
CA SER A 33 2.01 9.11 -7.45
C SER A 33 0.69 8.70 -6.81
N LYS A 34 0.05 7.68 -7.40
CA LYS A 34 -1.12 7.03 -6.88
C LYS A 34 -0.50 6.46 -5.66
N LYS A 35 -0.60 7.22 -4.56
CA LYS A 35 -0.12 6.85 -3.26
C LYS A 35 -0.57 5.41 -3.14
N VAL A 36 0.38 4.50 -3.18
CA VAL A 36 0.08 3.08 -3.14
C VAL A 36 -0.67 2.94 -1.82
N MET A 37 -1.94 2.56 -1.87
CA MET A 37 -2.74 2.48 -0.65
C MET A 37 -2.41 1.16 0.02
N HIS A 38 -2.34 1.14 1.35
CA HIS A 38 -2.04 -0.06 2.12
C HIS A 38 -3.14 -1.13 1.95
N TYR A 39 -4.39 -0.67 1.78
CA TYR A 39 -5.55 -1.50 1.52
C TYR A 39 -6.23 -1.09 0.22
N ILE A 40 -6.67 -2.08 -0.57
CA ILE A 40 -7.27 -1.90 -1.90
C ILE A 40 -8.62 -2.61 -2.01
N CYS A 41 -9.48 -2.12 -2.91
CA CYS A 41 -10.74 -2.75 -3.25
C CYS A 41 -10.58 -3.67 -4.47
N ASN A 42 -10.86 -4.96 -4.33
CA ASN A 42 -10.76 -5.92 -5.44
C ASN A 42 -11.76 -5.65 -6.58
N ASN A 43 -12.85 -4.95 -6.29
CA ASN A 43 -13.82 -4.57 -7.31
C ASN A 43 -13.39 -3.33 -8.11
N ASN A 44 -12.16 -2.83 -7.89
CA ASN A 44 -11.58 -1.66 -8.55
C ASN A 44 -12.51 -0.44 -8.54
N CYS A 45 -13.27 -0.27 -7.45
CA CYS A 45 -14.15 0.89 -7.30
C CYS A 45 -13.34 2.18 -7.31
N GLU A 46 -13.83 3.17 -8.05
CA GLU A 46 -13.15 4.45 -8.20
C GLU A 46 -12.93 5.13 -6.84
N ASN A 47 -11.76 5.74 -6.66
CA ASN A 47 -11.37 6.45 -5.44
C ASN A 47 -11.48 5.62 -4.14
N SER A 48 -11.41 4.29 -4.25
CA SER A 48 -11.48 3.38 -3.10
C SER A 48 -10.10 2.89 -2.65
N GLY A 49 -10.02 2.39 -1.42
CA GLY A 49 -8.78 1.99 -0.74
C GLY A 49 -8.49 2.91 0.45
N GLY A 50 -7.53 2.51 1.28
CA GLY A 50 -7.24 3.23 2.51
C GLY A 50 -5.89 2.88 3.12
N ASN A 51 -5.52 3.65 4.15
CA ASN A 51 -4.34 3.35 4.96
C ASN A 51 -4.64 2.34 6.08
N GLU A 52 -5.93 2.06 6.31
CA GLU A 52 -6.46 1.22 7.38
C GLU A 52 -7.40 0.17 6.81
N ALA A 53 -7.56 -0.95 7.52
CA ALA A 53 -8.52 -1.98 7.17
C ALA A 53 -9.96 -1.44 7.27
N GLY A 54 -10.87 -1.97 6.47
CA GLY A 54 -12.26 -1.55 6.48
C GLY A 54 -13.04 -2.06 5.27
N ASN A 55 -14.24 -1.54 5.08
CA ASN A 55 -15.11 -1.89 3.96
C ASN A 55 -15.11 -0.78 2.92
N CYS A 56 -15.12 -1.17 1.65
CA CYS A 56 -15.26 -0.26 0.54
C CYS A 56 -16.59 0.51 0.64
N PRO A 57 -16.60 1.86 0.62
CA PRO A 57 -17.83 2.63 0.74
C PRO A 57 -18.77 2.43 -0.47
N VAL A 58 -18.21 2.04 -1.62
CA VAL A 58 -18.94 1.83 -2.88
C VAL A 58 -19.59 0.44 -2.93
N CYS A 59 -18.80 -0.63 -2.80
CA CYS A 59 -19.30 -2.00 -2.97
C CYS A 59 -19.51 -2.77 -1.65
N LYS A 60 -19.23 -2.14 -0.50
CA LYS A 60 -19.38 -2.70 0.86
C LYS A 60 -18.53 -3.93 1.19
N ASN A 61 -17.84 -4.52 0.21
CA ASN A 61 -16.89 -5.61 0.45
C ASN A 61 -15.68 -5.12 1.26
N PRO A 62 -15.09 -5.98 2.12
CA PRO A 62 -13.88 -5.65 2.85
C PRO A 62 -12.71 -5.38 1.90
N TYR A 63 -11.82 -4.46 2.28
CA TYR A 63 -10.57 -4.24 1.57
C TYR A 63 -9.62 -5.42 1.74
N THR A 64 -8.75 -5.62 0.74
CA THR A 64 -7.64 -6.55 0.81
C THR A 64 -6.33 -5.80 1.00
N HIS A 65 -5.34 -6.47 1.59
CA HIS A 65 -4.02 -5.90 1.80
C HIS A 65 -3.26 -5.76 0.48
N ASN A 66 -2.71 -4.58 0.21
CA ASN A 66 -1.92 -4.30 -0.96
C ASN A 66 -0.45 -4.63 -0.72
N VAL A 67 -0.02 -5.75 -1.27
CA VAL A 67 1.37 -6.23 -1.15
C VAL A 67 2.41 -5.24 -1.68
N ALA A 68 2.05 -4.36 -2.61
CA ALA A 68 2.97 -3.37 -3.18
C ALA A 68 3.28 -2.20 -2.23
N TYR A 69 2.52 -2.03 -1.13
CA TYR A 69 2.69 -0.89 -0.21
C TYR A 69 4.03 -0.90 0.52
N HIS A 70 4.55 -2.07 0.86
CA HIS A 70 5.81 -2.21 1.59
C HIS A 70 7.05 -2.22 0.68
N SER A 71 6.87 -2.25 -0.64
CA SER A 71 7.99 -2.19 -1.59
C SER A 71 8.76 -0.87 -1.47
N ASP A 72 8.07 0.23 -1.15
CA ASP A 72 8.67 1.56 -1.01
C ASP A 72 9.45 1.72 0.31
N ASP A 73 9.09 0.95 1.34
CA ASP A 73 9.74 1.00 2.66
C ASP A 73 11.12 0.32 2.63
N LEU A 74 11.24 -0.73 1.82
CA LEU A 74 12.50 -1.41 1.56
C LEU A 74 13.53 -0.51 0.84
N LEU A 75 13.06 0.43 0.01
CA LEU A 75 13.92 1.36 -0.73
C LEU A 75 14.43 2.52 0.14
N LYS A 76 13.71 2.88 1.20
CA LYS A 76 14.10 3.96 2.14
C LYS A 76 15.08 3.51 3.22
N SER A 77 15.20 2.21 3.44
CA SER A 77 15.90 1.63 4.60
C SER A 77 17.42 1.44 4.42
N GLY A 78 18.01 1.92 3.32
CA GLY A 78 19.42 1.66 3.00
C GLY A 78 19.66 0.21 2.54
N PRO A 79 20.92 -0.20 2.29
CA PRO A 79 21.21 -1.52 1.73
C PRO A 79 20.74 -2.65 2.67
N LEU A 80 19.87 -3.51 2.14
CA LEU A 80 19.29 -4.66 2.83
C LEU A 80 20.40 -5.58 3.37
N LYS A 81 20.47 -5.78 4.69
CA LYS A 81 21.22 -6.90 5.28
C LYS A 81 20.33 -8.14 5.23
N VAL A 82 20.46 -8.92 4.16
CA VAL A 82 19.74 -10.19 3.99
C VAL A 82 20.50 -11.30 4.73
N GLN A 83 19.90 -11.88 5.77
CA GLN A 83 20.40 -13.12 6.36
C GLN A 83 20.11 -14.27 5.37
N SER A 84 21.15 -14.85 4.78
CA SER A 84 21.05 -15.89 3.76
C SER A 84 20.70 -17.25 4.35
N ASN A 85 19.44 -17.67 4.25
CA ASN A 85 19.07 -19.09 4.36
C ASN A 85 18.13 -19.45 3.20
N ALA A 86 18.73 -19.93 2.11
CA ALA A 86 18.04 -20.37 0.92
C ALA A 86 17.43 -21.77 1.07
N THR A 87 16.27 -21.92 0.42
CA THR A 87 15.59 -23.16 -0.02
C THR A 87 14.75 -23.90 1.01
N GLN A 88 13.48 -23.49 1.13
CA GLN A 88 12.37 -24.37 1.53
C GLN A 88 11.25 -24.26 0.48
N PRO A 89 10.53 -25.36 0.18
CA PRO A 89 9.47 -25.38 -0.82
C PRO A 89 8.35 -24.41 -0.45
N ILE A 90 8.00 -23.52 -1.38
CA ILE A 90 6.89 -22.58 -1.26
C ILE A 90 5.55 -23.32 -1.27
N ASN A 91 5.07 -23.68 -0.07
CA ASN A 91 3.68 -24.06 0.11
C ASN A 91 2.85 -22.78 0.12
N ASN A 92 2.25 -22.43 -1.02
CA ASN A 92 1.36 -21.27 -1.19
C ASN A 92 0.07 -21.46 -0.37
N LYS A 93 0.14 -21.28 0.95
CA LYS A 93 -1.00 -20.89 1.77
C LYS A 93 -0.92 -19.38 2.01
N PRO A 94 -2.04 -18.63 1.94
CA PRO A 94 -2.05 -17.23 2.29
C PRO A 94 -1.51 -17.08 3.73
N GLN A 95 -0.39 -16.36 3.87
CA GLN A 95 0.15 -16.01 5.17
C GLN A 95 -0.75 -14.93 5.77
N GLN A 96 -1.76 -15.37 6.51
CA GLN A 96 -2.62 -14.51 7.32
C GLN A 96 -1.70 -13.78 8.30
N ASN A 97 -1.69 -12.45 8.22
CA ASN A 97 -0.92 -11.62 9.14
C ASN A 97 -1.34 -12.02 10.56
N ALA A 98 -0.43 -12.62 11.33
CA ALA A 98 -0.77 -13.10 12.66
C ALA A 98 -1.12 -11.88 13.52
N THR A 99 -2.36 -11.84 14.03
CA THR A 99 -2.73 -10.87 15.06
C THR A 99 -1.77 -11.02 16.23
N PRO A 100 -1.26 -9.91 16.82
CA PRO A 100 -0.40 -9.97 17.99
C PRO A 100 -0.98 -10.88 19.07
N ALA A 101 -0.12 -11.62 19.77
CA ALA A 101 -0.58 -12.50 20.83
C ALA A 101 -1.20 -11.71 21.99
N GLN A 102 -0.63 -10.53 22.29
CA GLN A 102 -1.08 -9.64 23.35
C GLN A 102 -1.36 -8.24 22.81
N ASN A 103 -2.35 -7.56 23.41
CA ASN A 103 -2.57 -6.13 23.18
C ASN A 103 -1.57 -5.28 23.98
N SER A 104 -1.65 -3.96 23.86
CA SER A 104 -0.75 -3.03 24.56
C SER A 104 -0.85 -3.09 26.09
N ALA A 105 -1.95 -3.61 26.63
CA ALA A 105 -2.14 -3.86 28.06
C ALA A 105 -1.62 -5.24 28.52
N GLY A 106 -1.01 -6.02 27.61
CA GLY A 106 -0.50 -7.37 27.91
C GLY A 106 -1.58 -8.44 27.97
N ILE A 107 -2.80 -8.16 27.53
CA ILE A 107 -3.91 -9.12 27.52
C ILE A 107 -3.79 -10.01 26.29
N TYR A 108 -3.84 -11.34 26.45
CA TYR A 108 -3.78 -12.30 25.34
C TYR A 108 -5.09 -12.39 24.55
N HIS A 109 -5.01 -12.58 23.23
CA HIS A 109 -6.19 -12.75 22.36
C HIS A 109 -6.91 -14.09 22.61
N TYR A 110 -6.14 -15.15 22.87
CA TYR A 110 -6.66 -16.45 23.27
C TYR A 110 -6.01 -16.90 24.58
N THR A 111 -6.83 -17.35 25.54
CA THR A 111 -6.43 -17.69 26.92
C THR A 111 -6.91 -19.08 27.34
N CYS A 112 -6.26 -19.67 28.34
CA CYS A 112 -6.65 -20.97 28.86
C CYS A 112 -7.73 -20.85 29.94
N SER A 113 -8.87 -21.52 29.76
CA SER A 113 -9.96 -21.55 30.75
C SER A 113 -9.61 -22.26 32.05
N ASN A 114 -8.58 -23.12 32.04
CA ASN A 114 -8.04 -23.74 33.26
C ASN A 114 -7.09 -22.83 34.04
N GLY A 115 -6.86 -21.59 33.60
CA GLY A 115 -5.99 -20.63 34.30
C GLY A 115 -4.50 -20.89 34.13
N CYS A 116 -4.08 -21.66 33.13
CA CYS A 116 -2.66 -21.81 32.80
C CYS A 116 -2.06 -20.47 32.35
N TYR A 117 -0.80 -20.23 32.71
CA TYR A 117 -0.09 -19.02 32.29
C TYR A 117 0.18 -19.00 30.79
N GLY A 118 0.04 -17.83 30.17
CA GLY A 118 0.26 -17.60 28.74
C GLY A 118 -1.01 -17.58 27.89
N GLY A 119 -0.84 -17.61 26.57
CA GLY A 119 -1.90 -17.51 25.59
C GLY A 119 -1.36 -17.47 24.16
N SER A 120 -2.22 -17.14 23.20
CA SER A 120 -1.84 -17.09 21.78
C SER A 120 -2.57 -15.96 21.04
N GLY A 121 -1.99 -15.56 19.90
CA GLY A 121 -2.65 -14.67 18.94
C GLY A 121 -3.61 -15.41 18.01
N THR A 122 -3.61 -16.75 18.04
CA THR A 122 -4.39 -17.61 17.15
C THR A 122 -5.04 -18.77 17.91
N VAL A 123 -6.10 -19.34 17.34
CA VAL A 123 -6.81 -20.51 17.87
C VAL A 123 -5.87 -21.72 17.87
N THR A 124 -5.29 -22.03 19.02
CA THR A 124 -4.31 -23.09 19.25
C THR A 124 -4.56 -23.74 20.61
N ASN A 125 -3.89 -24.84 20.91
CA ASN A 125 -3.97 -25.49 22.22
C ASN A 125 -3.00 -24.84 23.21
N CYS A 126 -3.40 -24.83 24.49
CA CYS A 126 -2.55 -24.42 25.58
C CYS A 126 -1.32 -25.34 25.68
N THR A 127 -0.13 -24.75 25.69
CA THR A 127 1.13 -25.50 25.80
C THR A 127 1.31 -26.19 27.15
N THR A 128 0.57 -25.76 28.18
CA THR A 128 0.67 -26.32 29.54
C THR A 128 -0.26 -27.51 29.75
N CYS A 129 -1.54 -27.40 29.38
CA CYS A 129 -2.54 -28.42 29.67
C CYS A 129 -3.11 -29.13 28.43
N GLY A 130 -2.75 -28.69 27.23
CA GLY A 130 -3.21 -29.29 25.97
C GLY A 130 -4.64 -28.94 25.56
N ASN A 131 -5.44 -28.33 26.44
CA ASN A 131 -6.80 -27.89 26.10
C ASN A 131 -6.80 -26.74 25.08
N PRO A 132 -7.83 -26.63 24.24
CA PRO A 132 -7.97 -25.52 23.30
C PRO A 132 -8.04 -24.18 24.04
N LEU A 133 -7.35 -23.17 23.51
CA LEU A 133 -7.45 -21.81 24.02
C LEU A 133 -8.78 -21.17 23.58
N GLU A 134 -9.38 -20.41 24.49
CA GLU A 134 -10.65 -19.72 24.27
C GLU A 134 -10.39 -18.25 23.92
N HIS A 135 -11.29 -17.67 23.13
CA HIS A 135 -11.21 -16.26 22.75
C HIS A 135 -11.43 -15.37 23.98
N ASN A 136 -10.53 -14.40 24.17
CA ASN A 136 -10.59 -13.47 25.27
C ASN A 136 -11.17 -12.13 24.79
N GLN A 137 -12.41 -11.84 25.18
CA GLN A 137 -13.09 -10.62 24.78
C GLN A 137 -12.38 -9.34 25.28
N ALA A 138 -11.69 -9.40 26.42
CA ALA A 138 -10.98 -8.26 27.00
C ALA A 138 -9.78 -7.79 26.15
N TYR A 139 -9.33 -8.62 25.20
CA TYR A 139 -8.27 -8.24 24.26
C TYR A 139 -8.66 -7.01 23.41
N HIS A 140 -9.95 -6.82 23.14
CA HIS A 140 -10.48 -5.80 22.23
C HIS A 140 -11.01 -4.53 22.92
N ASN A 141 -10.82 -4.40 24.24
CA ASN A 141 -11.28 -3.26 25.05
C ASN A 141 -10.19 -2.22 25.30
#